data_AF-A0A6B2LPF0-F1
#
_entry.id   AF-A0A6B2LPF0-F1
#
_cell.length_a   1.000
_cell.length_b   1.000
_cell.length_c   1.000
_cell.angle_alpha   90.00
_cell.angle_beta   90.00
_cell.angle_gamma   90.00
#
_symmetry.space_group_name_H-M   'P 1'
#
loop_
_entity.id
_entity.type
_entity.pdbx_description
1 polymer ?
#
loop_
_entity_poly.entity_id
_entity_poly.type
_entity_poly.pdbx_seq_one_letter_code
_entity_poly.pdbx_strand_id
1 'polypeptide(L)'
;MKWFYEIEPLKDPKWVELDTSLKAIALSHGHCYYSRLSNAKNRDNYRKEFELIFSKYKIKINLEEIIIREQNDYLNRMNLPPGTAPNMALLENVFIVLVCILNRIPVFLIGKPGGSKSLSMQLINTHLR
;
A
#
# COMPACT_ATOMS: atom_id res chain seq x y z
N MET A 1 10.84 10.82 10.75
CA MET A 1 10.32 11.00 9.36
C MET A 1 11.40 11.06 8.26
N LYS A 2 12.65 11.44 8.58
CA LYS A 2 13.78 11.48 7.64
C LYS A 2 14.02 10.16 6.86
N TRP A 3 13.87 9.02 7.52
CA TRP A 3 14.03 7.68 6.91
C TRP A 3 13.19 7.45 5.64
N PHE A 4 11.99 8.02 5.56
CA PHE A 4 11.08 7.83 4.42
C PHE A 4 11.59 8.57 3.18
N TYR A 5 12.23 9.72 3.38
CA TYR A 5 12.74 10.58 2.30
C TYR A 5 14.21 10.31 1.95
N GLU A 6 14.98 9.70 2.85
CA GLU A 6 16.42 9.44 2.68
C GLU A 6 16.73 8.16 1.89
N ILE A 7 15.78 7.23 1.79
CA ILE A 7 15.94 6.03 0.98
C ILE A 7 15.33 6.29 -0.40
N GLU A 8 16.17 6.21 -1.45
CA GLU A 8 15.68 6.35 -2.82
C GLU A 8 14.58 5.31 -3.08
N PRO A 9 13.45 5.72 -3.71
CA PRO A 9 12.46 4.75 -4.15
C PRO A 9 13.09 3.70 -5.03
N LEU A 10 12.59 2.47 -4.95
CA LEU A 10 12.99 1.39 -5.84
C LEU A 10 12.89 1.87 -7.30
N LYS A 11 14.05 2.11 -7.92
CA LYS A 11 14.17 2.54 -9.33
C LYS A 11 13.95 1.33 -10.24
N ASP A 12 12.72 0.85 -10.35
CA ASP A 12 12.31 -0.06 -11.42
C ASP A 12 11.93 0.79 -12.65
N PRO A 13 12.56 0.58 -13.82
CA PRO A 13 12.29 1.34 -15.05
C PRO A 13 10.80 1.39 -15.43
N LYS A 14 10.04 0.31 -15.19
CA LYS A 14 8.59 0.27 -15.47
C LYS A 14 7.78 1.18 -14.55
N TRP A 15 8.32 1.52 -13.39
CA TRP A 15 7.72 2.49 -12.47
C TRP A 15 7.96 3.91 -12.90
N VAL A 16 9.15 4.20 -13.41
CA VAL A 16 9.52 5.56 -13.84
C VAL A 16 8.64 6.05 -15.00
N GLU A 17 8.13 5.13 -15.83
CA GLU A 17 7.28 5.45 -16.98
C GLU A 17 5.84 5.84 -16.65
N LEU A 18 5.30 5.48 -15.48
CA LEU A 18 3.92 5.82 -15.11
C LEU A 18 3.85 7.23 -14.48
N ASP A 19 2.96 8.06 -15.03
CA ASP A 19 2.74 9.43 -14.55
C ASP A 19 2.47 9.50 -13.04
N THR A 20 3.05 10.51 -12.39
CA THR A 20 2.95 10.70 -10.92
C THR A 20 1.50 10.87 -10.48
N SER A 21 0.67 11.55 -11.29
CA SER A 21 -0.75 11.77 -10.97
C SER A 21 -1.53 10.47 -11.04
N LEU A 22 -1.25 9.60 -12.02
CA LEU A 22 -1.90 8.29 -12.13
C LEU A 22 -1.56 7.38 -10.94
N LYS A 23 -0.31 7.39 -10.47
CA LYS A 23 0.07 6.67 -9.24
C LYS A 23 -0.68 7.21 -8.03
N ALA A 24 -0.73 8.53 -7.87
CA ALA A 24 -1.45 9.16 -6.76
C ALA A 24 -2.95 8.80 -6.78
N ILE A 25 -3.58 8.77 -7.95
CA ILE A 25 -4.97 8.33 -8.10
C ILE A 25 -5.12 6.85 -7.73
N ALA A 26 -4.27 5.96 -8.26
CA ALA A 26 -4.34 4.54 -7.93
C ALA A 26 -4.12 4.27 -6.43
N LEU A 27 -3.12 4.90 -5.81
CA LEU A 27 -2.81 4.71 -4.39
C LEU A 27 -3.88 5.30 -3.47
N SER A 28 -4.44 6.46 -3.82
CA SER A 28 -5.56 7.03 -3.06
C SER A 28 -6.82 6.15 -3.14
N HIS A 29 -7.14 5.59 -4.30
CA HIS A 29 -8.21 4.60 -4.45
C HIS A 29 -7.90 3.29 -3.71
N GLY A 30 -6.63 2.88 -3.73
CA GLY A 30 -6.10 1.75 -3.00
C GLY A 30 -6.39 1.86 -1.49
N HIS A 31 -5.98 2.98 -0.91
CA HIS A 31 -6.14 3.27 0.52
C HIS A 31 -7.61 3.52 0.92
N CYS A 32 -8.30 4.39 0.16
CA CYS A 32 -9.65 4.83 0.50
C CYS A 32 -10.74 3.80 0.17
N TYR A 33 -10.53 2.85 -0.73
CA TYR A 33 -11.64 1.96 -1.12
C TYR A 33 -11.19 0.52 -1.20
N TYR A 34 -10.20 0.22 -2.04
CA TYR A 34 -9.81 -1.14 -2.36
C TYR A 34 -9.44 -1.96 -1.11
N SER A 35 -8.58 -1.43 -0.24
CA SER A 35 -8.15 -2.10 1.02
C SER A 35 -9.26 -2.23 2.06
N ARG A 36 -10.36 -1.49 1.95
CA ARG A 36 -11.50 -1.58 2.87
C ARG A 36 -12.50 -2.68 2.48
N LEU A 37 -12.34 -3.28 1.30
CA LEU A 37 -13.20 -4.36 0.83
C LEU A 37 -12.71 -5.71 1.38
N SER A 38 -13.53 -6.31 2.25
CA SER A 38 -13.20 -7.56 2.95
C SER A 38 -13.27 -8.83 2.09
N ASN A 39 -14.03 -8.79 0.98
CA ASN A 39 -14.24 -9.94 0.11
C ASN A 39 -13.40 -9.82 -1.18
N ALA A 40 -12.68 -10.90 -1.53
CA ALA A 40 -11.90 -11.01 -2.76
C ALA A 40 -12.72 -10.72 -4.03
N LYS A 41 -13.99 -11.15 -4.09
CA LYS A 41 -14.88 -10.86 -5.22
C LYS A 41 -15.14 -9.36 -5.37
N ASN A 42 -15.33 -8.65 -4.26
CA ASN A 42 -15.56 -7.21 -4.31
C ASN A 42 -14.30 -6.45 -4.70
N ARG A 43 -13.12 -6.90 -4.24
CA ARG A 43 -11.83 -6.33 -4.67
C ARG A 43 -11.57 -6.55 -6.16
N ASP A 44 -11.83 -7.74 -6.66
CA ASP A 44 -11.67 -8.04 -8.09
C ASP A 44 -12.64 -7.22 -8.96
N ASN A 45 -13.90 -7.09 -8.54
CA ASN A 45 -14.86 -6.22 -9.22
C ASN A 45 -14.42 -4.75 -9.20
N TYR A 46 -13.99 -4.24 -8.04
CA TYR A 46 -13.52 -2.87 -7.91
C TYR A 46 -12.32 -2.60 -8.82
N ARG A 47 -11.33 -3.51 -8.83
CA ARG A 47 -10.16 -3.45 -9.69
C ARG A 47 -10.56 -3.40 -11.15
N LYS A 48 -11.44 -4.30 -11.60
CA LYS A 48 -11.94 -4.34 -12.99
C LYS A 48 -12.63 -3.04 -13.40
N GLU A 49 -13.52 -2.50 -12.57
CA GLU A 49 -14.20 -1.25 -12.86
C GLU A 49 -13.23 -0.06 -12.92
N PHE A 50 -12.28 -0.01 -11.97
CA PHE A 50 -11.23 1.01 -11.97
C PHE A 50 -10.41 0.95 -13.26
N GLU A 51 -9.87 -0.21 -13.61
CA GLU A 51 -9.06 -0.42 -14.83
C GLU A 51 -9.87 -0.15 -16.11
N LEU A 52 -11.16 -0.50 -16.12
CA LEU A 52 -12.07 -0.24 -17.24
C LEU A 52 -12.23 1.27 -17.49
N ILE A 53 -12.37 2.09 -16.44
CA ILE A 53 -12.49 3.55 -16.58
C ILE A 53 -11.27 4.13 -17.31
N PHE A 54 -10.06 3.73 -16.93
CA PHE A 54 -8.82 4.24 -17.56
C PHE A 54 -8.63 3.70 -18.99
N SER A 55 -9.04 2.46 -19.25
CA SER A 55 -8.94 1.88 -20.60
C SER A 55 -9.75 2.66 -21.65
N LYS A 56 -10.86 3.31 -21.28
CA LYS A 56 -11.64 4.19 -22.17
C LYS A 56 -10.83 5.37 -22.68
N TYR A 57 -9.83 5.81 -21.91
CA TYR A 57 -8.89 6.86 -22.28
C TYR A 57 -7.58 6.30 -22.86
N LYS A 58 -7.54 5.01 -23.23
CA LYS A 58 -6.36 4.30 -23.75
C LYS A 58 -5.18 4.26 -22.76
N ILE A 59 -5.46 4.40 -21.46
CA ILE A 59 -4.47 4.29 -20.39
C ILE A 59 -4.51 2.86 -19.86
N LYS A 60 -3.37 2.16 -19.91
CA LYS A 60 -3.21 0.83 -19.30
C LYS A 60 -2.74 0.99 -17.86
N ILE A 61 -3.55 0.53 -16.91
CA ILE A 61 -3.23 0.58 -15.49
C ILE A 61 -3.58 -0.76 -14.84
N ASN A 62 -2.83 -1.14 -13.80
CA ASN A 62 -3.10 -2.30 -12.97
C ASN A 62 -3.12 -1.84 -11.51
N LEU A 63 -4.31 -1.76 -10.92
CA LEU A 63 -4.48 -1.16 -9.59
C LEU A 63 -3.76 -1.97 -8.51
N GLU A 64 -3.94 -3.29 -8.54
CA GLU A 64 -3.39 -4.20 -7.52
C GLU A 64 -1.86 -4.23 -7.58
N GLU A 65 -1.28 -4.27 -8.79
CA GLU A 65 0.16 -4.21 -8.97
C GLU A 65 0.75 -2.90 -8.44
N ILE A 66 0.07 -1.77 -8.66
CA ILE A 66 0.53 -0.48 -8.15
C ILE A 66 0.54 -0.48 -6.61
N ILE A 67 -0.56 -0.91 -6.00
CA ILE A 67 -0.70 -0.96 -4.54
C ILE A 67 0.34 -1.90 -3.91
N ILE A 68 0.47 -3.13 -4.43
CA ILE A 68 1.38 -4.14 -3.89
C ILE A 68 2.82 -3.66 -3.96
N ARG A 69 3.23 -3.02 -5.05
CA ARG A 69 4.61 -2.56 -5.19
C ARG A 69 4.90 -1.37 -4.26
N GLU A 70 3.97 -0.43 -4.07
CA GLU A 70 4.12 0.64 -3.07
C GLU A 70 4.19 0.07 -1.64
N GLN A 71 3.34 -0.91 -1.32
CA GLN A 71 3.37 -1.62 -0.04
C GLN A 71 4.72 -2.29 0.22
N ASN A 72 5.28 -2.96 -0.80
CA ASN A 72 6.58 -3.60 -0.70
C ASN A 72 7.69 -2.57 -0.54
N ASP A 73 7.64 -1.45 -1.28
CA ASP A 73 8.61 -0.37 -1.15
C ASP A 73 8.64 0.19 0.28
N TYR A 74 7.48 0.44 0.89
CA TYR A 74 7.41 0.87 2.29
C TYR A 74 8.03 -0.13 3.25
N LEU A 75 7.74 -1.42 3.07
CA LEU A 75 8.22 -2.46 3.97
C LEU A 75 9.72 -2.73 3.78
N ASN A 76 10.23 -2.66 2.54
CA ASN A 76 11.64 -2.83 2.21
C ASN A 76 12.53 -1.73 2.81
N ARG A 77 11.96 -0.55 3.06
CA ARG A 77 12.61 0.57 3.75
C ARG A 77 12.59 0.43 5.28
N MET A 78 11.93 -0.59 5.82
CA MET A 78 11.86 -0.86 7.25
C MET A 78 12.76 -2.05 7.63
N ASN A 79 13.37 -1.97 8.80
CA ASN A 79 14.09 -3.08 9.41
C ASN A 79 13.09 -4.07 10.02
N LEU A 80 12.89 -5.20 9.35
CA LEU A 80 12.05 -6.30 9.84
C LEU A 80 12.77 -7.08 10.95
N PRO A 81 12.06 -7.50 12.02
CA PRO A 81 12.62 -8.39 13.03
C PRO A 81 13.12 -9.71 12.40
N PRO A 82 14.22 -10.30 12.91
CA PRO A 82 14.72 -11.57 12.41
C PRO A 82 13.65 -12.66 12.36
N GLY A 83 13.62 -13.44 11.26
CA GLY A 83 12.62 -14.49 11.05
C GLY A 83 11.24 -14.00 10.60
N THR A 84 11.05 -12.70 10.39
CA THR A 84 9.79 -12.16 9.84
C THR A 84 9.76 -12.29 8.33
N ALA A 85 8.88 -13.13 7.80
CA ALA A 85 8.56 -13.16 6.37
C ALA A 85 7.47 -12.11 6.05
N PRO A 86 7.67 -11.24 5.03
CA PRO A 86 6.64 -10.31 4.60
C PRO A 86 5.44 -11.09 4.04
N ASN A 87 4.24 -10.77 4.55
CA ASN A 87 2.99 -11.33 4.07
C ASN A 87 2.02 -10.21 3.70
N MET A 88 0.96 -10.55 2.96
CA MET A 88 -0.02 -9.58 2.48
C MET A 88 -0.68 -8.79 3.62
N ALA A 89 -0.95 -9.43 4.77
CA ALA A 89 -1.53 -8.73 5.92
C ALA A 89 -0.57 -7.69 6.52
N LEU A 90 0.73 -7.99 6.57
CA LEU A 90 1.74 -7.07 7.05
C LEU A 90 1.89 -5.88 6.09
N LEU A 91 2.03 -6.17 4.79
CA LEU A 91 2.11 -5.17 3.72
C LEU A 91 0.93 -4.19 3.76
N GLU A 92 -0.29 -4.72 3.80
CA GLU A 92 -1.51 -3.92 3.80
C GLU A 92 -1.66 -3.10 5.08
N ASN A 93 -1.44 -3.70 6.26
CA ASN A 93 -1.53 -2.97 7.52
C ASN A 93 -0.50 -1.84 7.60
N VAL A 94 0.74 -2.08 7.14
CA VAL A 94 1.79 -1.04 7.13
C VAL A 94 1.39 0.12 6.23
N PHE A 95 0.94 -0.17 5.01
CA PHE A 95 0.46 0.85 4.07
C PHE A 95 -0.70 1.67 4.63
N ILE A 96 -1.72 1.02 5.17
CA ILE A 96 -2.89 1.69 5.74
C ILE A 96 -2.50 2.61 6.90
N VAL A 97 -1.76 2.09 7.88
CA VAL A 97 -1.41 2.85 9.09
C VAL A 97 -0.44 3.99 8.76
N LEU A 98 0.58 3.75 7.93
CA LEU A 98 1.55 4.77 7.56
C LEU A 98 0.85 5.97 6.88
N VAL A 99 0.04 5.70 5.86
CA VAL A 99 -0.70 6.75 5.13
C VAL A 99 -1.68 7.47 6.06
N CYS A 100 -2.37 6.75 6.95
CA CYS A 100 -3.27 7.36 7.93
C CYS A 100 -2.55 8.29 8.90
N ILE A 101 -1.37 7.90 9.42
CA ILE A 101 -0.57 8.75 10.32
C ILE A 101 -0.12 10.02 9.60
N LEU A 102 0.44 9.89 8.39
CA LEU A 102 0.94 11.02 7.62
C LEU A 102 -0.18 12.04 7.29
N ASN A 103 -1.41 11.56 7.09
CA ASN A 103 -2.56 12.41 6.79
C ASN A 103 -3.43 12.75 8.00
N ARG A 104 -3.04 12.34 9.22
CA ARG A 104 -3.82 12.53 10.47
C ARG A 104 -5.26 11.98 10.38
N ILE A 105 -5.44 10.86 9.68
CA ILE A 105 -6.71 10.16 9.54
C ILE A 105 -6.81 9.08 10.63
N PRO A 106 -7.87 9.07 11.47
CA PRO A 106 -8.09 7.98 12.42
C PRO A 106 -8.24 6.63 11.71
N VAL A 107 -7.60 5.59 12.24
CA VAL A 107 -7.59 4.25 11.63
C VAL A 107 -7.91 3.16 12.65
N PHE A 108 -8.70 2.18 12.22
CA PHE A 108 -9.04 1.01 13.02
C PHE A 108 -8.54 -0.25 12.29
N LEU A 109 -7.63 -0.99 12.92
CA LEU A 109 -7.17 -2.28 12.41
C LEU A 109 -7.98 -3.42 13.03
N ILE A 110 -8.91 -3.98 12.26
CA ILE A 110 -9.81 -5.04 12.71
C ILE A 110 -9.51 -6.33 11.93
N GLY A 111 -9.47 -7.47 12.61
CA GLY A 111 -9.36 -8.78 11.95
C GLY A 111 -8.95 -9.88 12.91
N LYS A 112 -8.90 -11.12 12.40
CA LYS A 112 -8.56 -12.33 13.18
C LYS A 112 -7.20 -12.22 13.90
N PRO A 113 -7.00 -12.91 15.03
CA PRO A 113 -5.69 -13.06 15.65
C PRO A 113 -4.63 -13.54 14.65
N GLY A 114 -3.37 -13.12 14.82
CA GLY A 114 -2.27 -13.49 13.91
C GLY A 114 -2.17 -12.69 12.60
N GLY A 115 -3.09 -11.75 12.33
CA GLY A 115 -3.09 -10.95 11.10
C GLY A 115 -2.13 -9.74 11.09
N SER A 116 -0.91 -9.86 11.63
CA SER A 116 0.17 -8.86 11.56
C SER A 116 -0.14 -7.43 12.06
N LYS A 117 -1.19 -7.24 12.87
CA LYS A 117 -1.65 -5.92 13.36
C LYS A 117 -0.68 -5.28 14.36
N SER A 118 -0.31 -6.00 15.41
CA SER A 118 0.63 -5.46 16.41
C SER A 118 2.04 -5.27 15.82
N LEU A 119 2.45 -6.20 14.94
CA LEU A 119 3.75 -6.12 14.27
C LEU A 119 3.85 -4.88 13.36
N SER A 120 2.83 -4.59 12.56
CA SER A 120 2.81 -3.39 11.71
C SER A 120 2.87 -2.11 12.55
N MET A 121 2.11 -2.02 13.65
CA MET A 121 2.19 -0.89 14.59
C MET A 121 3.59 -0.73 15.20
N GLN A 122 4.22 -1.84 15.61
CA GLN A 122 5.58 -1.83 16.16
C GLN A 122 6.59 -1.32 15.11
N LEU A 123 6.55 -1.83 13.88
CA LEU A 123 7.43 -1.41 12.80
C LEU A 123 7.30 0.08 12.55
N ILE A 124 6.06 0.57 12.41
CA ILE A 124 5.77 1.98 12.15
C ILE A 124 6.28 2.86 13.30
N ASN A 125 6.02 2.48 14.56
CA ASN A 125 6.47 3.24 15.72
C ASN A 125 7.99 3.28 15.85
N THR A 126 8.69 2.23 15.41
CA THR A 126 10.17 2.16 15.46
C THR A 126 10.81 3.04 14.40
N HIS A 127 10.19 3.14 13.21
CA HIS A 127 10.75 3.87 12.09
C HIS A 127 10.27 5.32 11.99
N LEU A 128 9.02 5.65 12.36
CA LEU A 128 8.50 7.02 12.26
C LEU A 128 9.03 8.00 13.32
N ARG A 129 9.51 7.49 14.46
CA ARG A 129 10.06 8.31 15.55
C ARG A 129 11.29 9.12 15.13
#